data_AF-A0A090ZJ32-F1
#
_entry.id   AF-A0A090ZJ32-F1
#
_cell.length_a   1.000
_cell.length_b   1.000
_cell.length_c   1.000
_cell.angle_alpha   90.00
_cell.angle_beta   90.00
_cell.angle_gamma   90.00
#
_symmetry.space_group_name_H-M   'P 1'
#
loop_
_entity.id
_entity.type
_entity.pdbx_description
1 polymer ?
#
loop_
_entity_poly.entity_id
_entity_poly.type
_entity_poly.pdbx_seq_one_letter_code
_entity_poly.pdbx_strand_id
1 'polypeptide(L)'
;MKRISVKFGFYFFICAFLIESILFLLLYYSLVNARVQEEVKSLLARGNNHRDVLEKYFDNQTIFHVALMESEAEIKVVITSKTGEILAKSSDVDDAMRKHLYTKMPDINKNGSVAEDHWKTSNYICTISPIQIDNDIKGYVYMFLDTDSIKQIIQHLTYQFIFVGGITFIITVITMFLLSKFLTKPLIRMKKATETMSKGDLSVSLNM
;
A
#
# COMPACT_ATOMS: atom_id res chain seq x y z
N MET A 1 20.25 27.91 -33.78
CA MET A 1 20.60 27.97 -32.33
C MET A 1 19.53 27.37 -31.41
N LYS A 2 18.24 27.74 -31.51
CA LYS A 2 17.16 27.16 -30.67
C LYS A 2 17.00 25.62 -30.79
N ARG A 3 17.28 25.02 -31.95
CA ARG A 3 17.08 23.58 -32.18
C ARG A 3 18.03 22.65 -31.40
N ILE A 4 19.25 23.08 -31.06
CA ILE A 4 20.22 22.22 -30.35
C ILE A 4 19.90 22.19 -28.85
N SER A 5 19.64 23.34 -28.22
CA SER A 5 19.24 23.43 -26.80
C SER A 5 17.95 22.68 -26.51
N VAL A 6 16.98 22.76 -27.42
CA VAL A 6 15.70 22.06 -27.27
C VAL A 6 15.89 20.55 -27.38
N LYS A 7 16.68 20.06 -28.35
CA LYS A 7 16.96 18.62 -28.49
C LYS A 7 17.72 18.08 -27.27
N PHE A 8 18.75 18.78 -26.81
CA PHE A 8 19.55 18.35 -25.65
C PHE A 8 18.73 18.35 -24.35
N GLY A 9 17.94 19.40 -24.12
CA GLY A 9 17.02 19.46 -22.98
C GLY A 9 15.95 18.38 -23.02
N PHE A 10 15.47 18.03 -24.22
CA PHE A 10 14.48 16.97 -24.40
C PHE A 10 15.01 15.58 -24.05
N TYR A 11 16.24 15.23 -24.47
CA TYR A 11 16.84 13.95 -24.07
C TYR A 11 17.06 13.86 -22.55
N PHE A 12 17.52 14.95 -21.94
CA PHE A 12 17.70 14.99 -20.49
C PHE A 12 16.35 14.88 -19.75
N PHE A 13 15.31 15.54 -20.26
CA PHE A 13 13.94 15.39 -19.78
C PHE A 13 13.46 13.94 -19.86
N ILE A 14 13.64 13.25 -20.99
CA ILE A 14 13.23 11.84 -21.15
C ILE A 14 13.93 10.96 -20.12
N CYS A 15 15.26 11.08 -19.99
CA CYS A 15 16.01 10.27 -19.02
C CYS A 15 15.52 10.51 -17.59
N ALA A 16 15.35 11.77 -17.20
CA ALA A 16 14.88 12.11 -15.87
C ALA A 16 13.43 11.63 -15.63
N PHE A 17 12.55 11.84 -16.60
CA PHE A 17 11.15 11.39 -16.52
C PHE A 17 11.04 9.87 -16.40
N LEU A 18 11.88 9.11 -17.12
CA LEU A 18 11.92 7.64 -16.98
C LEU A 18 12.35 7.22 -15.57
N ILE A 19 13.43 7.81 -15.04
CA ILE A 19 13.91 7.52 -13.68
C ILE A 19 12.84 7.89 -12.66
N GLU A 20 12.27 9.10 -12.78
CA GLU A 20 11.20 9.60 -11.91
C GLU A 20 9.99 8.68 -11.95
N SER A 21 9.52 8.27 -13.14
CA SER A 21 8.38 7.38 -13.28
C SER A 21 8.63 6.01 -12.65
N ILE A 22 9.82 5.45 -12.78
CA ILE A 22 10.17 4.17 -12.14
C ILE A 22 10.14 4.32 -10.61
N LEU A 23 10.77 5.36 -10.08
CA LEU A 23 10.77 5.65 -8.63
C LEU A 23 9.34 5.88 -8.11
N PHE A 24 8.52 6.59 -8.87
CA PHE A 24 7.14 6.90 -8.52
C PHE A 24 6.27 5.64 -8.48
N LEU A 25 6.44 4.74 -9.45
CA LEU A 25 5.75 3.44 -9.46
C LEU A 25 6.18 2.56 -8.28
N LEU A 26 7.49 2.48 -7.99
CA LEU A 26 7.99 1.73 -6.84
C LEU A 26 7.42 2.28 -5.53
N LEU A 27 7.39 3.60 -5.38
CA LEU A 27 6.81 4.26 -4.22
C LEU A 27 5.31 3.95 -4.08
N TYR A 28 4.55 4.02 -5.17
CA TYR A 28 3.13 3.68 -5.19
C TYR A 28 2.87 2.26 -4.70
N TYR A 29 3.55 1.28 -5.29
CA TYR A 29 3.37 -0.13 -4.93
C TYR A 29 3.78 -0.39 -3.48
N SER A 30 4.88 0.20 -3.03
CA SER A 30 5.33 0.11 -1.65
C SER A 30 4.29 0.66 -0.67
N LEU A 31 3.73 1.84 -0.97
CA LEU A 31 2.76 2.51 -0.13
C LEU A 31 1.43 1.74 -0.06
N VAL A 32 0.91 1.28 -1.21
CA VAL A 32 -0.31 0.45 -1.27
C VAL A 32 -0.10 -0.84 -0.48
N ASN A 33 1.03 -1.52 -0.67
CA ASN A 33 1.32 -2.76 0.04
C ASN A 33 1.45 -2.54 1.55
N ALA A 34 2.17 -1.50 1.97
CA ALA A 34 2.32 -1.14 3.38
C ALA A 34 0.95 -0.86 4.02
N ARG A 35 0.06 -0.14 3.32
CA ARG A 35 -1.26 0.18 3.85
C ARG A 35 -2.15 -1.05 3.99
N VAL A 36 -2.15 -1.95 3.00
CA VAL A 36 -2.91 -3.21 3.09
C VAL A 36 -2.40 -4.07 4.24
N GLN A 37 -1.08 -4.21 4.37
CA GLN A 37 -0.49 -5.02 5.44
C GLN A 37 -0.78 -4.44 6.84
N GLU A 38 -0.88 -3.12 6.97
CA GLU A 38 -1.30 -2.48 8.21
C GLU A 38 -2.73 -2.86 8.60
N GLU A 39 -3.67 -2.86 7.64
CA GLU A 39 -5.06 -3.27 7.88
C GLU A 39 -5.15 -4.76 8.25
N VAL A 40 -4.42 -5.63 7.54
CA VAL A 40 -4.35 -7.07 7.86
C VAL A 40 -3.79 -7.29 9.27
N LYS A 41 -2.70 -6.59 9.63
CA LYS A 41 -2.09 -6.69 10.96
C LYS A 41 -3.01 -6.16 12.05
N SER A 42 -3.71 -5.06 11.78
CA SER A 42 -4.72 -4.49 12.68
C SER A 42 -5.86 -5.47 12.93
N LEU A 43 -6.38 -6.09 11.87
CA LEU A 43 -7.43 -7.11 11.95
C LEU A 43 -7.00 -8.31 12.81
N LEU A 44 -5.79 -8.83 12.57
CA LEU A 44 -5.21 -9.93 13.35
C LEU A 44 -5.01 -9.54 14.83
N ALA A 45 -4.48 -8.35 15.09
CA ALA A 45 -4.29 -7.86 16.45
C ALA A 45 -5.63 -7.72 17.20
N ARG A 46 -6.67 -7.25 16.51
CA ARG A 46 -8.02 -7.14 17.05
C ARG A 46 -8.62 -8.52 17.37
N GLY A 47 -8.46 -9.49 16.48
CA GLY A 47 -8.86 -10.89 16.72
C GLY A 47 -8.11 -11.52 17.90
N ASN A 48 -6.81 -11.25 18.03
CA ASN A 48 -6.01 -11.70 19.17
C ASN A 48 -6.43 -11.06 20.50
N ASN A 49 -6.80 -9.77 20.51
CA ASN A 49 -7.32 -9.12 21.70
C ASN A 49 -8.66 -9.74 22.16
N HIS A 50 -9.55 -10.04 21.21
CA HIS A 50 -10.81 -10.75 21.49
C HIS A 50 -10.55 -12.16 22.03
N ARG A 51 -9.62 -12.90 21.43
CA ARG A 51 -9.14 -14.19 21.96
C ARG A 51 -8.63 -14.05 23.39
N ASP A 52 -7.78 -13.06 23.70
CA ASP A 52 -7.19 -12.88 25.03
C ASP A 52 -8.24 -12.65 26.13
N VAL A 53 -9.36 -12.02 25.79
CA VAL A 53 -10.51 -11.88 26.68
C VAL A 53 -11.20 -13.23 26.88
N LEU A 54 -11.44 -13.96 25.78
CA LEU A 54 -12.11 -15.27 25.80
C LEU A 54 -11.28 -16.37 26.47
N GLU A 55 -9.95 -16.30 26.43
CA GLU A 55 -9.07 -17.23 27.16
C GLU A 55 -9.15 -17.02 28.68
N LYS A 56 -9.48 -15.81 29.15
CA LYS A 56 -9.68 -15.53 30.58
C LYS A 56 -11.07 -15.91 31.05
N TYR A 57 -12.08 -15.64 30.23
CA TYR A 57 -13.49 -15.87 30.56
C TYR A 57 -14.23 -16.47 29.36
N PHE A 58 -14.30 -17.81 29.33
CA PHE A 58 -14.97 -18.56 28.25
C PHE A 58 -16.38 -18.99 28.64
N ASP A 59 -17.21 -18.00 28.98
CA ASP A 59 -18.64 -18.17 29.26
C ASP A 59 -19.50 -17.52 28.16
N ASN A 60 -20.77 -17.93 28.09
CA ASN A 60 -21.71 -17.45 27.07
C ASN A 60 -21.90 -15.93 27.08
N GLN A 61 -21.83 -15.29 28.25
CA GLN A 61 -22.01 -13.84 28.37
C GLN A 61 -20.82 -13.11 27.72
N THR A 62 -19.60 -13.56 28.00
CA THR A 62 -18.38 -12.97 27.43
C THR A 62 -18.29 -13.21 25.93
N ILE A 63 -18.61 -14.43 25.46
CA ILE A 63 -18.68 -14.77 24.02
C ILE A 63 -19.67 -13.84 23.29
N PHE A 64 -20.88 -13.67 23.83
CA PHE A 64 -21.87 -12.80 23.22
C PHE A 64 -21.44 -11.33 23.25
N HIS A 65 -20.85 -10.88 24.35
CA HIS A 65 -20.35 -9.51 24.48
C HIS A 65 -19.25 -9.20 23.45
N VAL A 66 -18.28 -10.10 23.25
CA VAL A 66 -17.22 -9.94 22.23
C VAL A 66 -17.82 -9.85 20.83
N ALA A 67 -18.79 -10.70 20.49
CA ALA A 67 -19.48 -10.62 19.22
C ALA A 67 -20.23 -9.28 19.05
N LEU A 68 -20.85 -8.79 20.11
CA LEU A 68 -21.58 -7.52 20.10
C LEU A 68 -20.66 -6.31 19.86
N MET A 69 -19.41 -6.34 20.32
CA MET A 69 -18.43 -5.25 20.11
C MET A 69 -18.13 -4.97 18.63
N GLU A 70 -18.38 -5.93 17.75
CA GLU A 70 -18.13 -5.83 16.31
C GLU A 70 -19.44 -5.85 15.49
N SER A 71 -20.59 -5.60 16.12
CA SER A 71 -21.90 -5.62 15.44
C SER A 71 -22.18 -4.35 14.62
N GLU A 72 -21.66 -3.21 15.07
CA GLU A 72 -21.78 -1.90 14.40
C GLU A 72 -20.51 -1.52 13.62
N ALA A 73 -19.50 -2.40 13.59
CA ALA A 73 -18.24 -2.16 12.90
C ALA A 73 -18.28 -2.70 11.46
N GLU A 74 -17.45 -2.14 10.57
CA GLU A 74 -17.21 -2.73 9.23
C GLU A 74 -16.56 -4.13 9.31
N ILE A 75 -15.97 -4.45 10.46
CA ILE A 75 -15.34 -5.73 10.74
C ILE A 75 -16.38 -6.68 11.34
N LYS A 76 -16.43 -7.90 10.82
CA LYS A 76 -17.33 -8.94 11.31
C LYS A 76 -16.54 -9.96 12.12
N VAL A 77 -17.12 -10.44 13.21
CA VAL A 77 -16.54 -11.52 14.02
C VAL A 77 -17.48 -12.72 14.05
N VAL A 78 -16.87 -13.91 13.94
CA VAL A 78 -17.53 -15.20 14.17
C VAL A 78 -16.70 -15.98 15.17
N ILE A 79 -17.33 -16.38 16.27
CA ILE A 79 -16.70 -17.21 17.30
C ILE A 79 -17.24 -18.63 17.12
N THR A 80 -16.35 -19.60 16.98
CA THR A 80 -16.72 -21.01 16.83
C THR A 80 -16.18 -21.87 17.96
N SER A 81 -16.80 -23.02 18.19
CA SER A 81 -16.23 -24.10 18.96
C SER A 81 -15.10 -24.79 18.19
N LYS A 82 -14.36 -25.69 18.84
CA LYS A 82 -13.35 -26.52 18.18
C LYS A 82 -13.91 -27.41 17.05
N THR A 83 -15.20 -27.72 17.08
CA THR A 83 -15.88 -28.55 16.07
C THR A 83 -16.43 -27.74 14.90
N GLY A 84 -16.28 -26.41 14.93
CA GLY A 84 -16.78 -25.50 13.89
C GLY A 84 -18.25 -25.08 14.09
N GLU A 85 -18.84 -25.37 15.25
CA GLU A 85 -20.16 -24.84 15.61
C GLU A 85 -20.04 -23.34 15.92
N ILE A 86 -20.92 -22.52 15.35
CA ILE A 86 -20.93 -21.07 15.61
C ILE A 86 -21.52 -20.83 17.01
N LEU A 87 -20.71 -20.29 17.91
CA LEU A 87 -21.09 -19.94 19.28
C LEU A 87 -21.70 -18.54 19.34
N ALA A 88 -21.13 -17.58 18.61
CA ALA A 88 -21.67 -16.24 18.44
C ALA A 88 -21.16 -15.60 17.14
N LYS A 89 -21.87 -14.59 16.66
CA LYS A 89 -21.54 -13.83 15.44
C LYS A 89 -22.00 -12.38 15.61
N SER A 90 -21.24 -11.44 15.07
CA SER A 90 -21.66 -10.02 15.08
C SER A 90 -22.64 -9.67 13.97
N SER A 91 -22.66 -10.46 12.89
CA SER A 91 -23.53 -10.29 11.73
C SER A 91 -23.80 -11.64 11.07
N ASP A 92 -24.73 -11.68 10.11
CA ASP A 92 -25.03 -12.90 9.39
C ASP A 92 -23.86 -13.42 8.55
N VAL A 93 -23.66 -14.73 8.61
CA VAL A 93 -22.57 -15.42 7.92
C VAL A 93 -23.01 -15.82 6.51
N ASP A 94 -22.54 -15.03 5.53
CA ASP A 94 -22.67 -15.29 4.11
C ASP A 94 -21.80 -16.47 3.60
N ASP A 95 -22.00 -16.84 2.34
CA ASP A 95 -21.32 -17.98 1.71
C ASP A 95 -19.81 -17.78 1.57
N ALA A 96 -19.34 -16.53 1.43
CA ALA A 96 -17.92 -16.24 1.34
C ALA A 96 -17.23 -16.46 2.71
N MET A 97 -17.85 -15.98 3.80
CA MET A 97 -17.36 -16.23 5.15
C MET A 97 -17.39 -17.73 5.48
N ARG A 98 -18.46 -18.45 5.11
CA ARG A 98 -18.58 -19.90 5.34
C ARG A 98 -17.42 -20.70 4.74
N LYS A 99 -16.90 -20.31 3.57
CA LYS A 99 -15.74 -20.98 2.96
C LYS A 99 -14.50 -20.95 3.85
N HIS A 100 -14.34 -19.92 4.68
CA HIS A 100 -13.20 -19.77 5.57
C HIS A 100 -13.41 -20.39 6.96
N LEU A 101 -14.66 -20.51 7.43
CA LEU A 101 -14.98 -21.09 8.75
C LEU A 101 -14.61 -22.57 8.88
N TYR A 102 -14.53 -23.29 7.76
CA TYR A 102 -14.14 -24.71 7.73
C TYR A 102 -12.69 -24.94 7.31
N THR A 103 -11.93 -23.87 7.04
CA THR A 103 -10.50 -23.98 6.75
C THR A 103 -9.79 -24.35 8.04
N LYS A 104 -9.23 -25.57 8.10
CA LYS A 104 -8.40 -26.00 9.22
C LYS A 104 -7.22 -25.03 9.35
N MET A 105 -7.07 -24.39 10.52
CA MET A 105 -5.85 -23.66 10.83
C MET A 105 -4.66 -24.63 10.76
N PRO A 106 -3.52 -24.21 10.19
CA PRO A 106 -2.26 -24.90 10.44
C PRO A 106 -2.00 -24.93 11.95
N ASP A 107 -1.68 -26.11 12.51
CA ASP A 107 -1.59 -26.43 13.95
C ASP A 107 -0.61 -25.58 14.80
N ILE A 108 0.04 -24.55 14.24
CA ILE A 108 1.37 -24.11 14.73
C ILE A 108 1.40 -22.69 15.31
N ASN A 109 0.34 -21.87 15.20
CA ASN A 109 0.44 -20.46 15.61
C ASN A 109 -0.59 -20.01 16.66
N LYS A 110 -0.13 -19.93 17.92
CA LYS A 110 -0.91 -19.33 19.02
C LYS A 110 -1.23 -17.85 18.75
N ASN A 111 -0.40 -17.13 17.99
CA ASN A 111 -0.61 -15.70 17.68
C ASN A 111 -1.64 -15.44 16.57
N GLY A 112 -2.41 -16.45 16.19
CA GLY A 112 -3.34 -16.40 15.08
C GLY A 112 -2.63 -16.40 13.72
N SER A 113 -3.40 -16.48 12.64
CA SER A 113 -2.89 -16.45 11.28
C SER A 113 -3.84 -15.73 10.35
N VAL A 114 -3.26 -15.16 9.30
CA VAL A 114 -4.03 -14.63 8.17
C VAL A 114 -4.42 -15.82 7.30
N ALA A 115 -5.72 -16.08 7.18
CA ALA A 115 -6.25 -17.18 6.39
C ALA A 115 -6.50 -16.78 4.92
N GLU A 116 -6.75 -15.51 4.67
CA GLU A 116 -6.94 -14.94 3.34
C GLU A 116 -6.57 -13.45 3.36
N ASP A 117 -5.66 -13.02 2.49
CA ASP A 117 -5.22 -11.62 2.35
C ASP A 117 -5.29 -11.09 0.92
N HIS A 118 -5.83 -11.85 -0.03
CA HIS A 118 -5.97 -11.43 -1.42
C HIS A 118 -7.11 -10.42 -1.59
N TRP A 119 -6.89 -9.20 -1.09
CA TRP A 119 -7.86 -8.11 -1.09
C TRP A 119 -8.34 -7.66 -2.49
N LYS A 120 -7.61 -8.03 -3.55
CA LYS A 120 -7.97 -7.72 -4.94
C LYS A 120 -9.00 -8.69 -5.53
N THR A 121 -9.08 -9.92 -5.01
CA THR A 121 -9.85 -11.00 -5.63
C THR A 121 -10.82 -11.68 -4.67
N SER A 122 -10.55 -11.65 -3.37
CA SER A 122 -11.46 -12.12 -2.33
C SER A 122 -12.51 -11.04 -1.99
N ASN A 123 -13.63 -11.46 -1.40
CA ASN A 123 -14.60 -10.54 -0.80
C ASN A 123 -14.14 -10.09 0.60
N TYR A 124 -13.40 -10.94 1.31
CA TYR A 124 -12.95 -10.69 2.67
C TYR A 124 -11.46 -10.97 2.84
N ILE A 125 -10.81 -10.16 3.67
CA ILE A 125 -9.60 -10.55 4.38
C ILE A 125 -10.06 -11.29 5.63
N CYS A 126 -9.45 -12.45 5.91
CA CYS A 126 -9.82 -13.29 7.05
C CYS A 126 -8.62 -13.57 7.93
N THR A 127 -8.78 -13.38 9.24
CA THR A 127 -7.79 -13.79 10.25
C THR A 127 -8.43 -14.73 11.25
N ILE A 128 -7.66 -15.70 11.73
CA ILE A 128 -8.13 -16.70 12.67
C ILE A 128 -7.22 -16.67 13.90
N SER A 129 -7.81 -16.58 15.09
CA SER A 129 -7.11 -16.62 16.37
C SER A 129 -7.65 -17.76 17.23
N PRO A 130 -6.84 -18.78 17.57
CA PRO A 130 -7.29 -19.94 18.34
C PRO A 130 -7.47 -19.58 19.82
N ILE A 131 -8.56 -20.02 20.44
CA ILE A 131 -8.84 -19.81 21.87
C ILE A 131 -8.30 -21.02 22.63
N GLN A 132 -7.20 -20.81 23.36
CA GLN A 132 -6.49 -21.88 24.06
C GLN A 132 -6.60 -21.73 25.58
N ILE A 133 -7.20 -22.71 26.24
CA ILE A 133 -7.38 -22.73 27.70
C ILE A 133 -6.75 -24.02 28.22
N ASP A 134 -5.83 -23.92 29.19
CA ASP A 134 -5.10 -25.05 29.75
C ASP A 134 -4.46 -25.96 28.68
N ASN A 135 -3.90 -25.31 27.66
CA ASN A 135 -3.25 -25.95 26.51
C ASN A 135 -4.19 -26.72 25.55
N ASP A 136 -5.51 -26.66 25.74
CA ASP A 136 -6.53 -27.24 24.85
C ASP A 136 -7.27 -26.15 24.05
N ILE A 137 -7.48 -26.40 22.75
CA ILE A 137 -8.20 -25.46 21.88
C ILE A 137 -9.70 -25.64 22.11
N LYS A 138 -10.35 -24.60 22.63
CA LYS A 138 -11.80 -24.58 22.88
C LYS A 138 -12.59 -24.06 21.69
N GLY A 139 -11.97 -23.22 20.87
CA GLY A 139 -12.63 -22.56 19.76
C GLY A 139 -11.71 -21.64 18.98
N TYR A 140 -12.30 -20.85 18.09
CA TYR A 140 -11.59 -19.91 17.22
C TYR A 140 -12.35 -18.60 17.12
N VAL A 141 -11.60 -17.50 17.04
CA VAL A 141 -12.11 -16.17 16.67
C VAL A 141 -11.75 -15.93 15.21
N TYR A 142 -12.76 -15.84 14.36
CA TYR A 142 -12.62 -15.45 12.96
C TYR A 142 -12.98 -13.97 12.83
N MET A 143 -12.06 -13.18 12.30
CA MET A 143 -12.31 -11.78 11.96
C MET A 143 -12.34 -11.63 10.44
N PHE A 144 -13.33 -10.92 9.94
CA PHE A 144 -13.52 -10.64 8.52
C PHE A 144 -13.55 -9.14 8.29
N LEU A 145 -12.71 -8.68 7.38
CA LEU A 145 -12.73 -7.30 6.88
C LEU A 145 -13.15 -7.32 5.43
N ASP A 146 -14.18 -6.55 5.09
CA ASP A 146 -14.63 -6.40 3.72
C ASP A 146 -13.52 -5.78 2.87
N THR A 147 -13.20 -6.44 1.75
CA THR A 147 -12.19 -5.94 0.81
C THR A 147 -12.62 -4.66 0.12
N ASP A 148 -13.92 -4.34 0.09
CA ASP A 148 -14.40 -3.08 -0.45
C ASP A 148 -13.94 -1.89 0.40
N SER A 149 -13.86 -2.01 1.73
CA SER A 149 -13.25 -1.01 2.59
C SER A 149 -11.77 -0.79 2.23
N ILE A 150 -11.02 -1.88 1.98
CA ILE A 150 -9.62 -1.80 1.52
C ILE A 150 -9.53 -1.11 0.16
N LYS A 151 -10.38 -1.49 -0.80
CA LYS A 151 -10.39 -0.90 -2.14
C LYS A 151 -10.69 0.59 -2.09
N GLN A 152 -11.61 1.03 -1.23
CA GLN A 152 -11.92 2.46 -1.03
C GLN A 152 -10.71 3.23 -0.47
N ILE A 153 -10.03 2.68 0.54
CA ILE A 153 -8.79 3.27 1.08
C ILE A 153 -7.74 3.40 -0.02
N ILE A 154 -7.51 2.34 -0.79
CA ILE A 154 -6.53 2.36 -1.90
C ILE A 154 -6.96 3.32 -3.00
N GLN A 155 -8.24 3.44 -3.30
CA GLN A 155 -8.75 4.39 -4.28
C GLN A 155 -8.48 5.84 -3.85
N HIS A 156 -8.75 6.18 -2.58
CA HIS A 156 -8.45 7.51 -2.05
C HIS A 156 -6.94 7.82 -2.12
N LEU A 157 -6.13 6.85 -1.70
CA LEU A 157 -4.67 6.93 -1.78
C LEU A 157 -4.20 7.13 -3.23
N THR A 158 -4.80 6.41 -4.17
CA THR A 158 -4.51 6.53 -5.61
C THR A 158 -4.81 7.93 -6.13
N TYR A 159 -5.94 8.53 -5.76
CA TYR A 159 -6.25 9.91 -6.16
C TYR A 159 -5.24 10.92 -5.61
N GLN A 160 -4.89 10.81 -4.33
CA GLN A 160 -3.85 11.65 -3.74
C GLN A 160 -2.51 11.47 -4.46
N PHE A 161 -2.17 10.22 -4.79
CA PHE A 161 -0.93 9.89 -5.48
C PHE A 161 -0.88 10.49 -6.89
N ILE A 162 -1.97 10.39 -7.67
CA ILE A 162 -2.09 11.00 -8.99
C ILE A 162 -2.00 12.54 -8.88
N PHE A 163 -2.65 13.14 -7.89
CA PHE A 163 -2.60 14.58 -7.66
C PHE A 163 -1.16 15.07 -7.40
N VAL A 164 -0.46 14.41 -6.46
CA VAL A 164 0.95 14.70 -6.17
C VAL A 164 1.83 14.43 -7.38
N GLY A 165 1.61 13.34 -8.11
CA GLY A 165 2.32 13.01 -9.34
C GLY A 165 2.18 14.08 -10.41
N GLY A 166 0.97 14.65 -10.58
CA GLY A 166 0.73 15.75 -11.50
C GLY A 166 1.50 17.03 -11.11
N ILE A 167 1.52 17.37 -9.82
CA ILE A 167 2.31 18.50 -9.31
C ILE A 167 3.80 18.27 -9.56
N THR A 168 4.32 17.10 -9.21
CA THR A 168 5.74 16.75 -9.41
C THR A 168 6.11 16.81 -10.89
N PHE A 169 5.26 16.30 -11.79
CA PHE A 169 5.48 16.38 -13.22
C PHE A 169 5.60 17.82 -13.74
N ILE A 170 4.71 18.72 -13.29
CA ILE A 170 4.77 20.15 -13.66
C ILE A 170 6.09 20.77 -13.17
N ILE A 171 6.50 20.47 -11.93
CA ILE A 171 7.77 20.94 -11.36
C ILE A 171 8.95 20.40 -12.17
N THR A 172 8.93 19.13 -12.56
CA THR A 172 9.97 18.53 -13.41
C THR A 172 10.07 19.23 -14.75
N VAL A 173 8.95 19.51 -15.43
CA VAL A 173 8.94 20.25 -16.71
C VAL A 173 9.56 21.64 -16.57
N ILE A 174 9.17 22.39 -15.53
CA ILE A 174 9.72 23.72 -15.25
C ILE A 174 11.22 23.64 -14.98
N THR A 175 11.63 22.70 -14.13
CA THR A 175 13.04 22.47 -13.78
C THR A 175 13.87 22.14 -15.01
N MET A 176 13.36 21.27 -15.88
CA MET A 176 14.04 20.86 -17.10
C MET A 176 14.17 21.99 -18.12
N PHE A 177 13.17 22.87 -18.20
CA PHE A 177 13.26 24.07 -19.03
C PHE A 177 14.33 25.05 -18.54
N LEU A 178 14.40 25.28 -17.22
CA LEU A 178 15.44 26.13 -16.60
C LEU A 178 16.83 25.54 -16.82
N LEU A 179 16.98 24.24 -16.56
CA LEU A 179 18.26 23.53 -16.67
C LEU A 179 18.74 23.46 -18.12
N SER A 180 17.84 23.25 -19.10
CA SER A 180 18.17 23.31 -20.52
C SER A 180 18.82 24.65 -20.90
N LYS A 181 18.28 25.77 -20.42
CA LYS A 181 18.87 27.11 -20.65
C LYS A 181 20.19 27.29 -19.92
N PHE A 182 20.29 26.82 -18.69
CA PHE A 182 21.48 26.95 -17.87
C PHE A 182 22.68 26.20 -18.47
N LEU A 183 22.49 24.93 -18.86
CA LEU A 183 23.55 24.09 -19.43
C LEU A 183 23.89 24.46 -20.87
N THR A 184 22.90 24.83 -21.70
CA THR A 184 23.19 25.06 -23.12
C THR A 184 23.81 26.43 -23.41
N LYS A 185 23.60 27.44 -22.54
CA LYS A 185 24.19 28.79 -22.74
C LYS A 185 25.73 28.76 -22.79
N PRO A 186 26.45 28.13 -21.82
CA PRO A 186 27.90 27.98 -21.89
C PRO A 186 28.36 27.20 -23.12
N LEU A 187 27.70 26.08 -23.43
CA LEU A 187 28.05 25.24 -24.59
C LEU A 187 27.97 26.01 -25.92
N ILE A 188 26.94 26.85 -26.09
CA ILE A 188 26.81 27.70 -27.28
C ILE A 188 27.93 28.76 -27.33
N ARG A 189 28.30 29.35 -26.19
CA ARG A 189 29.40 30.32 -26.13
C ARG A 189 30.73 29.68 -26.52
N MET A 190 31.03 28.51 -25.97
CA MET A 190 32.23 27.75 -26.34
C MET A 190 32.23 27.41 -27.83
N LYS A 191 31.12 26.89 -28.38
CA LYS A 191 31.02 26.60 -29.82
C LYS A 191 31.35 27.83 -30.66
N LYS A 192 30.74 28.98 -30.35
CA LYS A 192 30.98 30.23 -31.09
C LYS A 192 32.43 30.68 -30.96
N ALA A 193 32.99 30.62 -29.76
CA ALA A 193 34.38 30.98 -29.53
C ALA A 193 35.35 30.16 -30.41
N THR A 194 35.18 28.84 -30.43
CA THR A 194 36.02 27.96 -31.26
C THR A 194 35.78 28.17 -32.76
N GLU A 195 34.54 28.46 -33.17
CA GLU A 195 34.23 28.77 -34.58
C GLU A 195 34.89 30.07 -35.05
N THR A 196 34.96 31.09 -34.19
CA THR A 196 35.68 32.35 -34.46
C THR A 196 37.20 32.11 -34.54
N MET A 197 37.77 31.36 -33.60
CA MET A 197 39.19 30.96 -33.64
C MET A 197 39.55 30.17 -34.89
N SER A 198 38.68 29.23 -35.32
CA SER A 198 38.87 28.46 -36.55
C SER A 198 38.88 29.31 -37.81
N LYS A 199 38.28 30.52 -37.78
CA LYS A 199 38.28 31.47 -38.90
C LYS A 199 39.47 32.44 -38.87
N GLY A 200 40.41 32.25 -37.93
CA GLY A 200 41.65 33.03 -37.82
C GLY A 200 41.59 34.23 -36.88
N ASP A 201 40.44 34.48 -36.23
CA ASP A 201 40.30 35.54 -35.24
C ASP A 201 40.54 34.98 -33.82
N LEU A 202 41.70 35.32 -33.26
CA LEU A 202 42.17 34.86 -31.95
C LEU A 202 41.81 35.83 -30.81
N SER A 203 41.05 36.89 -31.06
CA SER A 203 40.68 37.91 -30.06
C SER A 203 39.61 37.46 -29.05
N VAL A 204 39.29 36.17 -29.00
CA VAL A 204 38.16 35.63 -28.23
C VAL A 204 38.53 35.44 -26.76
N SER A 205 37.93 36.24 -25.87
CA SER A 205 38.02 36.05 -24.42
C SER A 205 36.83 35.28 -23.86
N LEU A 206 37.10 34.24 -23.05
CA LEU A 206 36.11 33.52 -22.28
C LEU A 206 36.12 34.06 -20.85
N ASN A 207 35.46 35.19 -20.59
CA ASN A 207 35.16 35.57 -19.21
C ASN A 207 34.05 34.63 -18.70
N MET A 208 34.42 33.75 -17.77
CA MET A 208 33.50 32.86 -17.04
C MET A 208 32.64 33.65 -16.06
#